data_AF-A0A2E6MUC1-F1
#
_entry.id   AF-A0A2E6MUC1-F1
#
_cell.length_a   1.000
_cell.length_b   1.000
_cell.length_c   1.000
_cell.angle_alpha   90.00
_cell.angle_beta   90.00
_cell.angle_gamma   90.00
#
_symmetry.space_group_name_H-M   'P 1'
#
loop_
_entity.id
_entity.type
_entity.pdbx_description
1 polymer ?
#
loop_
_entity_poly.entity_id
_entity_poly.type
_entity_poly.pdbx_seq_one_letter_code
_entity_poly.pdbx_strand_id
1 'polypeptide(L)'
;MARVEGILFLAKEPLPSRKISQLAGLADGREVRTLIRKLNERYDGRGQSFRIEPIAGGYRILTKQAYSSWVRRLESTPAPARFSTPVLETLSVIAYRQPVLRAEVEAVRGVGCGEVIRQLMERGLVRISGRSEDLGRPFLYSTTKAFQETFGLNSLEELPAIELPELKPETDATEGLTEPLEEQVDDLEQPESDPERLNDDLDEEVSEVDEDLDEAAEEDWDDELAA
;
A
#
# COMPACT_ATOMS: atom_id res chain seq x y z
N MET A 1 -10.65 19.45 -29.99
CA MET A 1 -10.76 17.99 -29.99
C MET A 1 -9.39 17.33 -30.14
N ALA A 2 -8.68 17.48 -31.27
CA ALA A 2 -7.38 16.84 -31.50
C ALA A 2 -6.32 17.10 -30.40
N ARG A 3 -6.25 18.32 -29.85
CA ARG A 3 -5.37 18.65 -28.71
C ARG A 3 -5.65 17.77 -27.47
N VAL A 4 -6.93 17.60 -27.10
CA VAL A 4 -7.35 16.78 -25.96
C VAL A 4 -7.07 15.30 -26.21
N GLU A 5 -7.39 14.82 -27.41
CA GLU A 5 -7.11 13.44 -27.84
C GLU A 5 -5.61 13.13 -27.79
N GLY A 6 -4.77 14.01 -28.35
CA GLY A 6 -3.31 13.84 -28.33
C GLY A 6 -2.71 13.84 -26.92
N ILE A 7 -3.19 14.72 -26.04
CA ILE A 7 -2.77 14.74 -24.63
C ILE A 7 -3.15 13.43 -23.93
N LEU A 8 -4.40 12.98 -24.08
CA LEU A 8 -4.88 11.76 -23.44
C LEU A 8 -4.26 10.49 -24.02
N PHE A 9 -3.87 10.51 -25.29
CA PHE A 9 -3.16 9.43 -25.95
C PHE A 9 -1.74 9.25 -25.41
N LEU A 10 -1.05 10.36 -25.09
CA LEU A 10 0.31 10.32 -24.53
C LEU A 10 0.31 10.12 -23.00
N ALA A 11 -0.80 10.37 -22.33
CA ALA A 11 -0.90 10.31 -20.87
C ALA A 11 -0.70 8.88 -20.34
N LYS A 12 0.31 8.70 -19.48
CA LYS A 12 0.53 7.44 -18.75
C LYS A 12 -0.40 7.26 -17.56
N GLU A 13 -0.90 8.36 -16.99
CA GLU A 13 -1.76 8.42 -15.79
C GLU A 13 -3.09 9.12 -16.10
N PRO A 14 -4.18 8.87 -15.35
CA PRO A 14 -5.44 9.57 -15.55
C PRO A 14 -5.25 11.06 -15.30
N LEU A 15 -5.66 11.89 -16.25
CA LEU A 15 -5.47 13.34 -16.14
C LEU A 15 -6.74 14.03 -15.65
N PRO A 16 -6.68 14.84 -14.57
CA PRO A 16 -7.81 15.66 -14.14
C PRO A 16 -8.24 16.63 -15.25
N SER A 17 -9.55 16.88 -15.37
CA SER A 17 -10.10 17.80 -16.38
C SER A 17 -9.45 19.19 -16.37
N ARG A 18 -9.07 19.71 -15.20
CA ARG A 18 -8.37 20.99 -15.04
C ARG A 18 -6.95 20.97 -15.62
N LYS A 19 -6.22 19.86 -15.50
CA LYS A 19 -4.89 19.70 -16.09
C LYS A 19 -4.98 19.58 -17.60
N ILE A 20 -5.97 18.84 -18.10
CA ILE A 20 -6.24 18.74 -19.54
C ILE A 20 -6.59 20.10 -20.13
N SER A 21 -7.43 20.91 -19.45
CA SER A 21 -7.82 22.23 -19.96
C SER A 21 -6.63 23.17 -20.06
N GLN A 22 -5.73 23.17 -19.07
CA GLN A 22 -4.49 23.95 -19.10
C GLN A 22 -3.58 23.54 -20.25
N LEU A 23 -3.28 22.24 -20.39
CA LEU A 23 -2.39 21.72 -21.43
C LEU A 23 -2.97 21.90 -22.84
N ALA A 24 -4.29 21.79 -22.98
CA ALA A 24 -4.97 21.94 -24.27
C ALA A 24 -5.27 23.40 -24.63
N GLY A 25 -5.05 24.37 -23.72
CA GLY A 25 -5.41 25.77 -23.92
C GLY A 25 -6.92 25.98 -24.08
N LEU A 26 -7.70 25.41 -23.14
CA LEU A 26 -9.16 25.48 -23.07
C LEU A 26 -9.59 26.36 -21.88
N ALA A 27 -10.84 26.84 -21.90
CA ALA A 27 -11.34 27.75 -20.89
C ALA A 27 -11.42 27.09 -19.50
N ASP A 28 -11.99 25.88 -19.42
CA ASP A 28 -12.17 25.17 -18.16
C ASP A 28 -12.31 23.64 -18.33
N GLY A 29 -12.49 22.95 -17.21
CA GLY A 29 -12.75 21.50 -17.20
C GLY A 29 -14.13 21.11 -17.73
N ARG A 30 -15.11 22.03 -17.82
CA ARG A 30 -16.44 21.75 -18.40
C ARG A 30 -16.34 21.64 -19.92
N GLU A 31 -15.54 22.49 -20.54
CA GLU A 31 -15.21 22.40 -21.95
C GLU A 31 -14.54 21.06 -22.27
N VAL A 32 -13.56 20.64 -21.45
CA VAL A 32 -12.92 19.32 -21.57
C VAL A 32 -13.94 18.18 -21.55
N ARG A 33 -14.84 18.16 -20.56
CA ARG A 33 -15.89 17.12 -20.47
C ARG A 33 -16.79 17.09 -21.70
N THR A 34 -17.12 18.25 -22.25
CA THR A 34 -17.93 18.37 -23.48
C THR A 34 -17.18 17.82 -24.68
N LEU A 35 -15.88 18.12 -24.82
CA LEU A 35 -15.05 17.60 -25.90
C LEU A 35 -14.82 16.09 -25.79
N ILE A 36 -14.66 15.55 -24.58
CA ILE A 36 -14.54 14.11 -24.33
C ILE A 36 -15.80 13.38 -24.77
N ARG A 37 -17.00 13.91 -24.45
CA ARG A 37 -18.26 13.31 -24.91
C ARG A 37 -18.33 13.23 -26.44
N LYS A 38 -17.99 14.31 -27.12
CA LYS A 38 -17.94 14.36 -28.60
C LYS A 38 -16.90 13.40 -29.20
N LEU A 39 -15.75 13.25 -28.53
CA LEU A 39 -14.72 12.29 -28.95
C LEU A 39 -15.23 10.85 -28.82
N ASN A 40 -15.88 10.50 -27.69
CA ASN A 40 -16.46 9.18 -27.50
C ASN A 40 -17.57 8.88 -28.52
N GLU A 41 -18.47 9.84 -28.79
CA GLU A 41 -19.48 9.69 -29.85
C GLU A 41 -18.83 9.40 -31.22
N ARG A 42 -17.72 10.07 -31.54
CA ARG A 42 -16.96 9.83 -32.78
C ARG A 42 -16.27 8.47 -32.78
N TYR A 43 -15.74 8.01 -31.65
CA TYR A 43 -15.11 6.69 -31.53
C TYR A 43 -16.14 5.58 -31.70
N ASP A 44 -17.32 5.72 -31.08
CA ASP A 44 -18.40 4.77 -31.17
C ASP A 44 -19.00 4.72 -32.59
N GLY A 45 -19.26 5.86 -33.20
CA GLY A 45 -19.76 5.94 -34.58
C GLY A 45 -18.80 5.36 -35.63
N ARG A 46 -17.51 5.21 -35.31
CA ARG A 46 -16.49 4.61 -36.19
C ARG A 46 -16.13 3.16 -35.80
N GLY A 47 -16.73 2.60 -34.75
CA GLY A 47 -16.40 1.27 -34.26
C GLY A 47 -14.97 1.15 -33.73
N GLN A 48 -14.41 2.23 -33.16
CA GLN A 48 -13.06 2.21 -32.59
C GLN A 48 -12.98 1.27 -31.38
N SER A 49 -11.81 0.67 -31.18
CA SER A 49 -11.54 -0.32 -30.13
C SER A 49 -11.30 0.27 -28.74
N PHE A 50 -11.27 1.60 -28.62
CA PHE A 50 -10.99 2.32 -27.38
C PHE A 50 -12.00 3.45 -27.14
N ARG A 51 -12.03 3.95 -25.91
CA ARG A 51 -12.85 5.08 -25.46
C ARG A 51 -12.13 5.84 -24.34
N ILE A 52 -12.53 7.07 -24.09
CA ILE A 52 -12.04 7.86 -22.96
C ILE A 52 -12.96 7.57 -21.77
N GLU A 53 -12.38 7.09 -20.67
CA GLU A 53 -13.09 6.77 -19.43
C GLU A 53 -12.66 7.68 -18.28
N PRO A 54 -13.60 8.01 -17.36
CA PRO A 54 -13.26 8.64 -16.10
C PRO A 54 -12.67 7.59 -15.14
N ILE A 55 -11.47 7.83 -14.61
CA ILE A 55 -10.76 6.92 -13.70
C ILE A 55 -9.98 7.74 -12.67
N ALA A 56 -10.08 7.38 -11.39
CA ALA A 56 -9.41 8.02 -10.27
C ALA A 56 -9.55 9.56 -10.22
N GLY A 57 -10.67 10.11 -10.70
CA GLY A 57 -10.92 11.57 -10.78
C GLY A 57 -10.30 12.26 -12.00
N GLY A 58 -9.73 11.49 -12.92
CA GLY A 58 -9.18 11.96 -14.19
C GLY A 58 -9.78 11.23 -15.40
N TYR A 59 -9.19 11.45 -16.56
CA TYR A 59 -9.58 10.79 -17.81
C TYR A 59 -8.39 10.05 -18.41
N ARG A 60 -8.64 8.88 -19.00
CA ARG A 60 -7.65 8.07 -19.72
C ARG A 60 -8.31 7.38 -20.91
N ILE A 61 -7.56 7.15 -21.98
CA ILE A 61 -8.00 6.29 -23.08
C ILE A 61 -7.81 4.82 -22.67
N LEU A 62 -8.88 4.03 -22.71
CA LEU A 62 -8.86 2.60 -22.45
C LEU A 62 -9.43 1.81 -23.64
N THR A 63 -8.95 0.59 -23.81
CA THR A 63 -9.55 -0.37 -24.75
C THR A 63 -10.91 -0.84 -24.21
N LYS A 64 -11.87 -1.05 -25.12
CA LYS A 64 -13.19 -1.56 -24.77
C LYS A 64 -13.08 -3.01 -24.30
N GLN A 65 -13.90 -3.39 -23.31
CA GLN A 65 -13.92 -4.72 -22.72
C GLN A 65 -14.09 -5.87 -23.74
N ALA A 66 -14.81 -5.62 -24.84
CA ALA A 66 -15.00 -6.56 -25.94
C ALA A 66 -13.67 -7.07 -26.55
N TYR A 67 -12.58 -6.30 -26.44
CA TYR A 67 -11.25 -6.66 -26.98
C TYR A 67 -10.30 -7.24 -25.92
N SER A 68 -10.76 -7.44 -24.68
CA SER A 68 -9.92 -7.91 -23.56
C SER A 68 -9.20 -9.23 -23.84
N SER A 69 -9.86 -10.18 -24.50
CA SER A 69 -9.28 -11.48 -24.86
C SER A 69 -8.13 -11.37 -25.86
N TRP A 70 -8.15 -10.35 -26.72
CA TRP A 70 -7.10 -10.09 -27.70
C TRP A 70 -5.95 -9.31 -27.05
N VAL A 71 -6.26 -8.28 -26.25
CA VAL A 71 -5.26 -7.49 -25.51
C VAL A 71 -4.43 -8.39 -24.57
N ARG A 72 -5.06 -9.34 -23.87
CA ARG A 72 -4.36 -10.31 -23.00
C ARG A 72 -3.31 -11.17 -23.73
N ARG A 73 -3.40 -11.32 -25.05
CA ARG A 73 -2.39 -12.08 -25.83
C ARG A 73 -1.12 -11.27 -26.08
N LEU A 74 -1.19 -9.95 -25.99
CA LEU A 74 -0.04 -9.07 -26.15
C LEU A 74 0.88 -9.13 -24.92
N GLU A 75 0.32 -9.43 -23.75
CA GLU A 75 1.07 -9.61 -22.52
C GLU A 75 1.76 -10.99 -22.55
N SER A 76 3.00 -11.04 -23.06
CA SER A 76 3.91 -12.17 -22.87
C SER A 76 4.39 -12.30 -21.42
N THR A 77 4.09 -11.31 -20.59
CA THR A 77 4.41 -11.27 -19.17
C THR A 77 3.36 -12.07 -18.40
N PRO A 78 3.76 -12.93 -17.42
CA PRO A 78 2.80 -13.58 -16.55
C PRO A 78 1.86 -12.54 -15.94
N ALA A 79 0.56 -12.79 -16.02
CA ALA A 79 -0.46 -11.90 -15.47
C ALA A 79 -0.05 -11.47 -14.05
N PRO A 80 -0.19 -10.19 -13.68
CA PRO A 80 0.19 -9.72 -12.35
C PRO A 80 -0.43 -10.64 -11.30
N ALA A 81 0.39 -11.06 -10.33
CA ALA A 81 0.01 -12.03 -9.32
C ALA A 81 -1.35 -11.65 -8.73
N ARG A 82 -2.35 -12.50 -8.97
CA ARG A 82 -3.73 -12.26 -8.52
C ARG A 82 -3.70 -12.02 -7.02
N PHE A 83 -4.48 -11.04 -6.56
CA PHE A 83 -4.70 -10.87 -5.14
C PHE A 83 -5.33 -12.15 -4.58
N SER A 84 -4.71 -12.70 -3.53
CA SER A 84 -5.28 -13.83 -2.81
C SER A 84 -6.56 -13.38 -2.08
N THR A 85 -7.42 -14.33 -1.74
CA THR A 85 -8.66 -14.05 -1.00
C THR A 85 -8.41 -13.23 0.28
N PRO A 86 -7.43 -13.55 1.14
CA PRO A 86 -7.16 -12.75 2.35
C PRO A 86 -6.74 -11.30 2.05
N VAL A 87 -6.06 -11.06 0.92
CA VAL A 87 -5.67 -9.71 0.50
C VAL A 87 -6.89 -8.92 0.05
N LEU A 88 -7.77 -9.53 -0.75
CA LEU A 88 -9.01 -8.89 -1.20
C LEU A 88 -9.96 -8.62 -0.06
N GLU A 89 -10.11 -9.54 0.90
CA GLU A 89 -10.93 -9.34 2.09
C GLU A 89 -10.44 -8.14 2.91
N THR A 90 -9.14 -8.10 3.22
CA THR A 90 -8.54 -6.98 3.97
C THR A 90 -8.69 -5.65 3.24
N LEU A 91 -8.40 -5.63 1.95
CA LEU A 91 -8.53 -4.43 1.13
C LEU A 91 -9.98 -3.95 1.07
N SER A 92 -10.94 -4.87 0.99
CA SER A 92 -12.37 -4.53 0.97
C SER A 92 -12.80 -3.89 2.28
N VAL A 93 -12.40 -4.45 3.43
CA VAL A 93 -12.70 -3.84 4.74
C VAL A 93 -12.15 -2.41 4.81
N ILE A 94 -10.91 -2.19 4.37
CA ILE A 94 -10.31 -0.85 4.33
C ILE A 94 -11.07 0.08 3.37
N ALA A 95 -11.42 -0.38 2.17
CA ALA A 95 -12.11 0.44 1.17
C ALA A 95 -13.48 0.94 1.65
N TYR A 96 -14.24 0.09 2.34
CA TYR A 96 -15.57 0.43 2.83
C TYR A 96 -15.60 1.15 4.18
N ARG A 97 -14.59 0.99 5.04
CA ARG A 97 -14.58 1.57 6.39
C ARG A 97 -13.55 2.68 6.61
N GLN A 98 -12.78 3.05 5.59
CA GLN A 98 -11.77 4.09 5.72
C GLN A 98 -12.36 5.43 6.22
N PRO A 99 -11.61 6.17 7.06
CA PRO A 99 -10.32 5.79 7.66
C PRO A 99 -10.50 4.75 8.78
N VAL A 100 -9.66 3.70 8.80
CA VAL A 100 -9.83 2.53 9.70
C VAL A 100 -8.53 2.14 10.40
N LEU A 101 -8.60 1.61 11.62
CA LEU A 101 -7.47 1.06 12.39
C LEU A 101 -7.16 -0.39 12.01
N ARG A 102 -5.92 -0.83 12.25
CA ARG A 102 -5.54 -2.24 12.09
C ARG A 102 -6.43 -3.16 12.95
N ALA A 103 -6.64 -2.80 14.22
CA ALA A 103 -7.43 -3.60 15.15
C ALA A 103 -8.88 -3.77 14.68
N GLU A 104 -9.49 -2.72 14.13
CA GLU A 104 -10.85 -2.78 13.57
C GLU A 104 -10.93 -3.71 12.35
N VAL A 105 -9.91 -3.69 11.49
CA VAL A 105 -9.83 -4.62 10.35
C VAL A 105 -9.70 -6.07 10.83
N GLU A 106 -8.91 -6.31 11.88
CA GLU A 106 -8.75 -7.64 12.49
C GLU A 106 -10.03 -8.11 13.19
N ALA A 107 -10.77 -7.20 13.84
CA ALA A 107 -12.06 -7.51 14.45
C ALA A 107 -13.10 -7.95 13.40
N VAL A 108 -13.14 -7.31 12.23
CA VAL A 108 -14.03 -7.72 11.13
C VAL A 108 -13.60 -9.06 10.53
N ARG A 109 -12.28 -9.28 10.35
CA ARG A 109 -11.76 -10.50 9.71
C ARG A 109 -11.65 -11.70 10.65
N GLY A 110 -11.59 -11.48 11.97
CA GLY A 110 -11.34 -12.51 12.98
C GLY A 110 -9.91 -13.07 12.98
N VAL A 111 -8.99 -12.51 12.20
CA VAL A 111 -7.60 -12.97 12.07
C VAL A 111 -6.64 -11.81 11.82
N GLY A 112 -5.36 -12.00 12.14
CA GLY A 112 -4.32 -10.98 11.94
C GLY A 112 -4.19 -10.51 10.49
N CYS A 113 -3.96 -9.20 10.31
CA CYS A 113 -3.87 -8.57 8.99
C CYS A 113 -2.63 -7.70 8.77
N GLY A 114 -1.72 -7.59 9.75
CA GLY A 114 -0.55 -6.70 9.68
C GLY A 114 0.31 -6.89 8.42
N GLU A 115 0.65 -8.13 8.08
CA GLU A 115 1.46 -8.44 6.89
C GLU A 115 0.72 -8.12 5.58
N VAL A 116 -0.60 -8.37 5.53
CA VAL A 116 -1.43 -8.03 4.37
C VAL A 116 -1.52 -6.51 4.18
N ILE A 117 -1.68 -5.75 5.26
CA ILE A 117 -1.68 -4.27 5.19
C ILE A 117 -0.33 -3.78 4.68
N ARG A 118 0.78 -4.33 5.18
CA ARG A 118 2.12 -4.02 4.69
C ARG A 118 2.24 -4.26 3.18
N GLN A 119 1.84 -5.43 2.70
CA GLN A 119 1.85 -5.76 1.27
C GLN A 119 0.96 -4.81 0.43
N LEU A 120 -0.21 -4.42 0.94
CA LEU A 120 -1.09 -3.47 0.27
C LEU A 120 -0.49 -2.06 0.18
N MET A 121 0.28 -1.65 1.19
CA MET A 121 1.03 -0.39 1.18
C MET A 121 2.20 -0.42 0.21
N GLU A 122 2.97 -1.52 0.16
CA GLU A 122 4.08 -1.69 -0.79
C GLU A 122 3.58 -1.62 -2.25
N ARG A 123 2.39 -2.15 -2.52
CA ARG A 123 1.71 -2.05 -3.82
C ARG A 123 1.04 -0.69 -4.05
N GLY A 124 1.12 0.22 -3.09
CA GLY A 124 0.54 1.56 -3.17
C GLY A 124 -0.98 1.60 -3.17
N LEU A 125 -1.70 0.52 -2.82
CA LEU A 125 -3.17 0.47 -2.81
C LEU A 125 -3.76 1.08 -1.53
N VAL A 126 -3.01 0.99 -0.43
CA VAL A 126 -3.35 1.53 0.89
C VAL A 126 -2.25 2.47 1.35
N ARG A 127 -2.60 3.48 2.14
CA ARG A 127 -1.68 4.41 2.79
C ARG A 127 -2.13 4.71 4.21
N ILE A 128 -1.21 5.26 5.00
CA ILE A 128 -1.55 5.89 6.28
C ILE A 128 -2.22 7.25 5.98
N SER A 129 -3.42 7.44 6.51
CA SER A 129 -4.18 8.69 6.37
C SER A 129 -4.09 9.59 7.60
N GLY A 130 -3.67 9.06 8.75
CA GLY A 130 -3.47 9.80 10.00
C GLY A 130 -3.14 8.89 11.17
N ARG A 131 -3.29 9.43 12.38
CA ARG A 131 -3.25 8.68 13.65
C ARG A 131 -4.56 8.91 14.39
N SER A 132 -5.07 7.89 15.08
CA SER A 132 -6.23 8.05 15.95
C SER A 132 -5.89 8.83 17.22
N GLU A 133 -6.91 9.38 17.86
CA GLU A 133 -6.84 10.04 19.17
C GLU A 133 -6.87 9.04 20.34
N ASP A 134 -7.13 7.76 20.06
CA ASP A 134 -7.13 6.67 21.04
C ASP A 134 -5.76 6.46 21.71
N LEU A 135 -5.76 5.74 22.83
CA LEU A 135 -4.56 5.41 23.58
C LEU A 135 -3.54 4.68 22.68
N GLY A 136 -2.28 5.13 22.73
CA GLY A 136 -1.21 4.61 21.88
C GLY A 136 -1.18 5.19 20.46
N ARG A 137 -2.15 6.06 20.08
CA ARG A 137 -2.21 6.78 18.80
C ARG A 137 -1.94 5.89 17.56
N PRO A 138 -2.72 4.80 17.38
CA PRO A 138 -2.52 3.87 16.29
C PRO A 138 -2.74 4.53 14.92
N PHE A 139 -2.15 3.96 13.86
CA PHE A 139 -2.29 4.48 12.50
C PHE A 139 -3.67 4.20 11.91
N LEU A 140 -4.20 5.19 11.19
CA LEU A 140 -5.39 5.07 10.35
C LEU A 140 -4.98 4.75 8.91
N TYR A 141 -5.68 3.81 8.30
CA TYR A 141 -5.44 3.35 6.94
C TYR A 141 -6.56 3.78 5.99
N SER A 142 -6.19 4.10 4.76
CA SER A 142 -7.13 4.45 3.69
C SER A 142 -6.59 4.02 2.33
N THR A 143 -7.49 3.85 1.38
CA THR A 143 -7.16 3.55 -0.02
C THR A 143 -6.53 4.75 -0.74
N THR A 144 -5.86 4.47 -1.85
CA THR A 144 -5.17 5.48 -2.67
C THR A 144 -5.85 5.70 -4.03
N LYS A 145 -5.28 6.59 -4.84
CA LYS A 145 -5.66 6.72 -6.25
C LYS A 145 -5.29 5.50 -7.08
N ALA A 146 -4.21 4.80 -6.73
CA ALA A 146 -3.84 3.55 -7.38
C ALA A 146 -4.89 2.45 -7.17
N PHE A 147 -5.57 2.42 -6.01
CA PHE A 147 -6.74 1.57 -5.80
C PHE A 147 -7.84 1.89 -6.82
N GLN A 148 -8.24 3.16 -6.94
CA GLN A 148 -9.25 3.58 -7.90
C GLN A 148 -8.86 3.22 -9.34
N GLU A 149 -7.59 3.40 -9.72
CA GLU A 149 -7.10 2.98 -11.03
C GLU A 149 -7.15 1.47 -11.25
N THR A 150 -6.71 0.69 -10.26
CA THR A 150 -6.65 -0.78 -10.35
C THR A 150 -8.04 -1.39 -10.49
N PHE A 151 -9.04 -0.83 -9.80
CA PHE A 151 -10.43 -1.29 -9.84
C PHE A 151 -11.29 -0.54 -10.86
N GLY A 152 -10.72 0.39 -11.62
CA GLY A 152 -11.43 1.14 -12.66
C GLY A 152 -12.52 2.09 -12.14
N LEU A 153 -12.37 2.58 -10.90
CA LEU A 153 -13.29 3.49 -10.25
C LEU A 153 -12.88 4.93 -10.53
N ASN A 154 -13.84 5.81 -10.79
CA ASN A 154 -13.58 7.24 -10.84
C ASN A 154 -13.58 7.87 -9.43
N SER A 155 -14.37 7.33 -8.52
CA SER A 155 -14.43 7.78 -7.12
C SER A 155 -14.79 6.61 -6.18
N LEU A 156 -14.59 6.79 -4.88
CA LEU A 156 -14.97 5.80 -3.88
C LEU A 156 -16.49 5.66 -3.73
N GLU A 157 -17.27 6.63 -4.20
CA GLU A 157 -18.74 6.60 -4.19
C GLU A 157 -19.32 5.56 -5.16
N GLU A 158 -18.51 5.08 -6.12
CA GLU A 158 -18.89 4.03 -7.07
C GLU A 158 -18.76 2.62 -6.48
N LEU A 159 -18.27 2.50 -5.24
CA LEU A 159 -18.25 1.22 -4.55
C LEU A 159 -19.69 0.73 -4.28
N PRO A 160 -19.98 -0.57 -4.53
CA PRO A 160 -21.28 -1.15 -4.22
C PRO A 160 -21.73 -0.90 -2.78
N ALA A 161 -22.96 -0.44 -2.55
CA ALA A 161 -23.48 -0.30 -1.19
C ALA A 161 -23.56 -1.68 -0.51
N ILE A 162 -23.01 -1.78 0.71
CA ILE A 162 -23.07 -2.97 1.55
C ILE A 162 -23.53 -2.61 2.96
N GLU A 163 -24.22 -3.54 3.62
CA GLU A 163 -24.51 -3.43 5.04
C GLU A 163 -23.26 -3.79 5.82
N LEU A 164 -22.72 -2.82 6.54
CA LEU A 164 -21.51 -2.96 7.33
C LEU A 164 -21.87 -3.36 8.76
N PRO A 165 -21.39 -4.50 9.30
CA PRO A 165 -21.65 -4.86 10.69
C PRO A 165 -21.11 -3.77 11.62
N GLU A 166 -21.88 -3.40 12.65
CA GLU A 166 -21.43 -2.45 13.66
C GLU A 166 -20.31 -3.06 14.50
N LEU A 167 -19.18 -2.35 14.58
CA LEU A 167 -18.12 -2.71 15.52
C LEU A 167 -18.56 -2.23 16.89
N LYS A 168 -18.71 -3.16 17.83
CA LYS A 168 -18.89 -2.76 19.23
C LYS A 168 -17.56 -2.18 19.70
N PRO A 169 -17.55 -0.98 20.31
CA PRO A 169 -16.33 -0.49 20.94
C PRO A 169 -15.94 -1.53 22.00
N GLU A 170 -14.74 -2.08 21.87
CA GLU A 170 -14.14 -2.82 22.98
C GLU A 170 -13.90 -1.78 24.07
N THR A 171 -14.82 -1.73 25.03
CA THR A 171 -14.65 -0.97 26.26
C THR A 171 -13.38 -1.46 26.93
N ASP A 172 -12.41 -0.57 27.05
CA ASP A 172 -11.28 -0.59 27.97
C ASP A 172 -11.14 -1.88 28.80
N ALA A 173 -10.25 -2.76 28.35
CA ALA A 173 -9.70 -3.81 29.19
C ALA A 173 -8.77 -3.19 30.26
N THR A 174 -9.36 -2.44 31.21
CA THR A 174 -8.66 -1.93 32.41
C THR A 174 -9.19 -2.53 33.72
N GLU A 175 -10.08 -3.51 33.68
CA GLU A 175 -10.50 -4.25 34.87
C GLU A 175 -9.96 -5.68 34.84
N GLY A 176 -8.74 -5.86 35.36
CA GLY A 176 -8.12 -7.19 35.44
C GLY A 176 -6.74 -7.23 36.11
N LEU A 177 -6.43 -6.30 37.01
CA LEU A 177 -5.22 -6.38 37.87
C LEU A 177 -5.55 -5.91 39.29
N THR A 178 -6.51 -6.57 39.94
CA THR A 178 -6.61 -6.59 41.40
C THR A 178 -6.93 -8.01 41.84
N GLU A 179 -5.95 -8.90 41.75
CA GLU A 179 -5.95 -10.06 42.66
C GLU A 179 -5.33 -9.62 43.99
N PRO A 180 -5.99 -9.83 45.14
CA PRO A 180 -5.34 -9.67 46.43
C PRO A 180 -4.35 -10.84 46.60
N LEU A 181 -3.08 -10.53 46.77
CA LEU A 181 -2.09 -11.49 47.26
C LEU A 181 -2.45 -11.81 48.72
N GLU A 182 -3.09 -12.96 48.95
CA GLU A 182 -3.18 -13.54 50.28
C GLU A 182 -1.79 -14.03 50.71
N GLU A 183 -1.31 -13.48 51.83
CA GLU A 183 -0.07 -13.87 52.50
C GLU A 183 -0.14 -15.35 52.90
N GLN A 184 0.62 -16.20 52.20
CA GLN A 184 1.10 -17.47 52.74
C GLN A 184 2.57 -17.29 53.11
N VAL A 185 2.79 -16.94 54.38
CA VAL A 185 4.06 -17.16 55.07
C VAL A 185 4.12 -18.65 55.39
N ASP A 186 4.96 -19.38 54.66
CA ASP A 186 5.39 -20.72 55.00
C ASP A 186 6.92 -20.79 54.96
N ASP A 187 7.46 -21.54 55.90
CA ASP A 187 8.76 -21.40 56.55
C ASP A 187 10.01 -21.45 55.64
N LEU A 188 10.95 -20.52 55.89
CA LEU A 188 12.31 -20.57 55.37
C LEU A 188 13.19 -21.48 56.26
N GLU A 189 13.36 -22.75 55.86
CA GLU A 189 14.54 -23.54 56.26
C GLU A 189 15.68 -23.28 55.27
N GLN A 190 16.74 -22.62 55.75
CA GLN A 190 18.03 -22.53 55.06
C GLN A 190 18.82 -23.83 55.26
N PRO A 191 19.52 -24.33 54.24
CA PRO A 191 20.76 -25.05 54.47
C PRO A 191 21.97 -24.20 54.04
N GLU A 192 22.98 -24.35 54.89
CA GLU A 192 24.21 -23.58 55.01
C GLU A 192 25.16 -23.67 53.81
N SER A 193 26.00 -22.65 53.72
CA SER A 193 27.16 -22.50 52.82
C SER A 193 28.22 -23.60 53.00
N ASP A 194 28.82 -24.04 51.88
CA ASP A 194 30.15 -24.65 51.89
C ASP A 194 31.03 -23.99 50.81
N PRO A 195 32.03 -23.15 51.19
CA PRO A 195 32.90 -22.46 50.25
C PRO A 195 34.32 -23.03 50.31
N GLU A 196 34.63 -24.14 49.65
CA GLU A 196 36.03 -24.52 49.39
C GLU A 196 36.19 -25.68 48.37
N ARG A 197 36.64 -25.34 47.15
CA ARG A 197 37.44 -26.15 46.21
C ARG A 197 37.75 -25.26 44.99
N LEU A 198 38.73 -24.37 45.10
CA LEU A 198 40.16 -24.56 44.85
C LEU A 198 40.49 -24.86 43.37
N ASN A 199 41.24 -23.91 42.80
CA ASN A 199 41.80 -23.80 41.45
C ASN A 199 42.58 -25.02 40.96
N ASP A 200 42.49 -25.24 39.64
CA ASP A 200 43.56 -25.58 38.67
C ASP A 200 42.79 -25.88 37.36
N ASP A 201 42.95 -25.20 36.23
CA ASP A 201 44.20 -24.95 35.51
C ASP A 201 44.09 -23.65 34.68
N LEU A 202 45.13 -22.81 34.79
CA LEU A 202 45.55 -21.84 33.79
C LEU A 202 46.72 -22.46 33.03
N ASP A 203 46.70 -22.41 31.70
CA ASP A 203 47.86 -22.25 30.82
C ASP A 203 47.29 -21.76 29.46
N GLU A 204 47.31 -20.45 29.18
CA GLU A 204 48.39 -19.73 28.48
C GLU A 204 48.75 -20.31 27.11
N GLU A 205 48.32 -19.63 26.04
CA GLU A 205 49.26 -19.14 25.03
C GLU A 205 48.68 -17.91 24.31
N VAL A 206 49.47 -16.84 24.32
CA VAL A 206 49.23 -15.54 23.70
C VAL A 206 50.37 -15.30 22.71
N SER A 207 50.07 -14.91 21.48
CA SER A 207 50.88 -14.01 20.63
C SER A 207 50.00 -13.63 19.42
N GLU A 208 49.64 -12.36 19.13
CA GLU A 208 50.47 -11.20 18.70
C GLU A 208 51.39 -11.59 17.52
N VAL A 209 51.41 -10.99 16.32
CA VAL A 209 51.27 -9.58 15.88
C VAL A 209 50.89 -9.51 14.39
N ASP A 210 50.32 -8.36 14.03
CA ASP A 210 50.11 -7.67 12.74
C ASP A 210 51.06 -7.93 11.54
N GLU A 211 50.57 -7.71 10.31
CA GLU A 211 50.92 -6.55 9.45
C GLU A 211 50.47 -6.75 7.98
N ASP A 212 49.71 -5.76 7.50
CA ASP A 212 49.72 -5.12 6.18
C ASP A 212 49.61 -5.93 4.87
N LEU A 213 48.66 -5.51 4.01
CA LEU A 213 48.99 -4.66 2.87
C LEU A 213 47.73 -4.26 2.08
N ASP A 214 47.57 -2.94 1.93
CA ASP A 214 46.71 -2.25 0.98
C ASP A 214 47.03 -2.67 -0.47
N GLU A 215 45.99 -2.90 -1.28
CA GLU A 215 46.09 -2.77 -2.74
C GLU A 215 44.94 -1.91 -3.25
N ALA A 216 45.33 -0.73 -3.75
CA ALA A 216 44.49 0.33 -4.26
C ALA A 216 43.80 -0.08 -5.57
N ALA A 217 42.49 0.18 -5.67
CA ALA A 217 41.78 0.25 -6.94
C ALA A 217 41.52 1.72 -7.29
N GLU A 218 42.49 2.34 -7.97
CA GLU A 218 42.27 3.51 -8.82
C GLU A 218 41.92 3.00 -10.22
N GLU A 219 40.65 3.14 -10.65
CA GLU A 219 40.28 3.13 -12.07
C GLU A 219 39.27 4.25 -12.35
N ASP A 220 39.87 5.40 -12.71
CA ASP A 220 39.55 6.26 -13.86
C ASP A 220 38.09 6.39 -14.30
N TRP A 221 37.49 7.53 -13.96
CA TRP A 221 36.32 8.10 -14.65
C TRP A 221 36.65 9.54 -15.02
N ASP A 222 37.29 9.75 -16.18
CA ASP A 222 37.17 10.99 -16.96
C ASP A 222 37.85 10.82 -18.34
N ASP A 223 37.08 10.45 -19.37
CA ASP A 223 37.18 11.09 -20.69
C ASP A 223 36.01 10.62 -21.58
N GLU A 224 35.06 11.52 -21.91
CA GLU A 224 34.71 11.87 -23.30
C GLU A 224 33.59 12.93 -23.32
N LEU A 225 34.01 14.20 -23.29
CA LEU A 225 33.20 15.36 -23.66
C LEU A 225 33.99 16.20 -24.67
N ALA A 226 34.14 15.74 -25.92
CA ALA A 226 34.35 16.57 -27.11
C ALA A 226 34.53 15.76 -28.41
N ALA A 227 33.47 15.64 -29.23
CA ALA A 227 33.52 15.67 -30.70
C ALA A 227 32.11 15.84 -31.29
#